data_AF-B0CB75-F1
#
_entry.id   AF-B0CB75-F1
#
_cell.length_a   1.000
_cell.length_b   1.000
_cell.length_c   1.000
_cell.angle_alpha   90.00
_cell.angle_beta   90.00
_cell.angle_gamma   90.00
#
_symmetry.space_group_name_H-M   'P 1'
#
loop_
_entity.id
_entity.type
_entity.pdbx_description
1 polymer ?
#
loop_
_entity_poly.entity_id
_entity_poly.type
_entity_poly.pdbx_seq_one_letter_code
_entity_poly.pdbx_strand_id
1 'polypeptide(L)'
;MEPGQTGGRQPTSSPHIDSDGLGVADEKKLFLEDNIQVQSIAKTMLFWTHFAQDTLNILWLGVGLFIAGVLEAFLWKTKPFELVNIPIQTQWFGANKRWRGLISLPLTCVVSTFFLQVLEAQFLTNSGLQIQLSQFNFIEYGLLVGFIFNLSELPNSFIKRRLEIPPGDENNKVFYVIDHMDSTYGVLILWFFYFHFPLHLVLTGAIVTPLLFMGATWVRRQLGLKA
;
A
#
# COMPACT_ATOMS: atom_id res chain seq x y z
N MET A 1 9.87 106.67 20.51
CA MET A 1 11.26 106.23 20.33
C MET A 1 11.24 104.75 20.01
N GLU A 2 11.54 104.50 18.74
CA GLU A 2 12.09 103.32 18.05
C GLU A 2 11.83 101.85 18.46
N PRO A 3 11.92 100.93 17.45
CA PRO A 3 11.23 99.65 17.39
C PRO A 3 12.18 98.45 17.45
N GLY A 4 11.63 97.25 17.66
CA GLY A 4 12.35 95.99 17.52
C GLY A 4 11.69 95.09 16.48
N GLN A 5 12.18 95.12 15.25
CA GLN A 5 11.99 94.06 14.26
C GLN A 5 12.94 92.89 14.55
N THR A 6 12.47 91.66 14.35
CA THR A 6 13.13 90.43 13.85
C THR A 6 12.21 89.26 14.24
N GLY A 7 11.98 88.20 13.49
CA GLY A 7 12.48 87.70 12.22
C GLY A 7 11.68 86.43 11.96
N GLY A 8 11.20 86.23 10.73
CA GLY A 8 10.44 85.05 10.36
C GLY A 8 11.28 83.77 10.42
N ARG A 9 10.70 82.69 10.93
CA ARG A 9 11.10 81.31 10.63
C ARG A 9 9.88 80.54 10.16
N GLN A 10 9.89 80.14 8.89
CA GLN A 10 9.03 79.05 8.43
C GLN A 10 9.53 77.74 9.06
N PRO A 11 8.65 76.90 9.65
CA PRO A 11 9.00 75.52 9.90
C PRO A 11 8.91 74.76 8.58
N THR A 12 10.04 74.18 8.19
CA THR A 12 10.15 73.16 7.14
C THR A 12 9.28 71.96 7.54
N SER A 13 8.27 71.63 6.72
CA SER A 13 7.53 70.38 6.85
C SER A 13 8.43 69.22 6.40
N SER A 14 9.01 68.51 7.36
CA SER A 14 9.63 67.20 7.13
C SER A 14 8.54 66.22 6.65
N PRO A 15 8.79 65.38 5.64
CA PRO A 15 7.85 64.33 5.28
C PRO A 15 7.85 63.31 6.42
N HIS A 16 6.71 63.21 7.13
CA HIS A 16 6.44 62.09 8.01
C HIS A 16 6.39 60.84 7.13
N ILE A 17 7.49 60.10 7.04
CA ILE A 17 7.47 58.74 6.51
C ILE A 17 6.76 57.91 7.56
N ASP A 18 5.58 57.43 7.19
CA ASP A 18 4.72 56.58 8.00
C ASP A 18 5.42 55.22 8.23
N SER A 19 6.28 55.17 9.24
CA SER A 19 7.06 53.98 9.63
C SER A 19 6.17 52.83 10.12
N ASP A 20 4.92 53.13 10.45
CA ASP A 20 3.99 52.20 11.09
C ASP A 20 3.40 51.21 10.06
N GLY A 21 3.39 51.55 8.77
CA GLY A 21 2.92 50.67 7.69
C GLY A 21 3.91 49.58 7.26
N LEU A 22 5.22 49.82 7.41
CA LEU A 22 6.28 48.88 7.02
C LEU A 22 6.43 47.72 8.03
N GLY A 23 6.37 48.02 9.33
CA GLY A 23 6.46 46.99 10.38
C GLY A 23 5.28 46.00 10.37
N VAL A 24 4.06 46.49 10.14
CA VAL A 24 2.86 45.64 10.10
C VAL A 24 2.83 44.73 8.86
N ALA A 25 3.40 45.18 7.74
CA ALA A 25 3.51 44.35 6.53
C ALA A 25 4.52 43.22 6.71
N ASP A 26 5.67 43.49 7.34
CA ASP A 26 6.70 42.49 7.64
C ASP A 26 6.25 41.50 8.71
N GLU A 27 5.55 41.94 9.76
CA GLU A 27 4.96 41.03 10.78
C GLU A 27 3.89 40.12 10.19
N LYS A 28 3.00 40.65 9.33
CA LYS A 28 1.99 39.82 8.64
C LYS A 28 2.65 38.81 7.71
N LYS A 29 3.72 39.20 7.01
CA LYS A 29 4.47 38.31 6.13
C LYS A 29 5.15 37.19 6.93
N LEU A 30 5.82 37.53 8.03
CA LEU A 30 6.45 36.56 8.92
C LEU A 30 5.43 35.58 9.50
N PHE A 31 4.28 36.08 9.96
CA PHE A 31 3.20 35.25 10.50
C PHE A 31 2.57 34.31 9.45
N LEU A 32 2.45 34.76 8.20
CA LEU A 32 1.98 33.94 7.09
C LEU A 32 3.01 32.86 6.72
N GLU A 33 4.29 33.20 6.68
CA GLU A 33 5.39 32.27 6.42
C GLU A 33 5.47 31.19 7.52
N ASP A 34 5.39 31.58 8.79
CA ASP A 34 5.35 30.66 9.93
C ASP A 34 4.14 29.72 9.86
N ASN A 35 2.94 30.23 9.54
CA ASN A 35 1.74 29.41 9.43
C ASN A 35 1.85 28.43 8.25
N ILE A 36 2.37 28.87 7.09
CA ILE A 36 2.61 27.99 5.94
C ILE A 36 3.63 26.90 6.30
N GLN A 37 4.70 27.25 7.02
CA GLN A 37 5.72 26.30 7.45
C GLN A 37 5.16 25.28 8.45
N VAL A 38 4.40 25.72 9.46
CA VAL A 38 3.73 24.82 10.43
C VAL A 38 2.75 23.89 9.73
N GLN A 39 1.94 24.39 8.79
CA GLN A 39 1.01 23.57 8.00
C GLN A 39 1.75 22.55 7.11
N SER A 40 2.88 22.95 6.53
CA SER A 40 3.73 22.06 5.72
C SER A 40 4.33 20.92 6.58
N ILE A 41 4.87 21.25 7.76
CA ILE A 41 5.41 20.28 8.71
C ILE A 41 4.31 19.33 9.19
N ALA A 42 3.14 19.85 9.55
CA ALA A 42 2.01 19.04 10.00
C ALA A 42 1.53 18.06 8.92
N LYS A 43 1.40 18.52 7.66
CA LYS A 43 1.05 17.64 6.52
C LYS A 43 2.11 16.56 6.31
N THR A 44 3.38 16.91 6.42
CA THR A 44 4.49 15.95 6.27
C THR A 44 4.45 14.90 7.37
N MET A 45 4.28 15.30 8.63
CA MET A 45 4.13 14.38 9.75
C MET A 45 2.91 13.46 9.56
N LEU A 46 1.77 14.02 9.19
CA LEU A 46 0.54 13.26 8.94
C LEU A 46 0.75 12.20 7.84
N PHE A 47 1.39 12.58 6.73
CA PHE A 47 1.74 11.66 5.65
C PHE A 47 2.58 10.48 6.16
N TRP A 48 3.67 10.75 6.88
CA TRP A 48 4.53 9.70 7.42
C TRP A 48 3.83 8.79 8.42
N THR A 49 2.93 9.35 9.25
CA THR A 49 2.14 8.54 10.18
C THR A 49 1.18 7.60 9.46
N HIS A 50 0.46 8.07 8.43
CA HIS A 50 -0.40 7.21 7.62
C HIS A 50 0.41 6.15 6.89
N PHE A 51 1.51 6.53 6.24
CA PHE A 51 2.35 5.57 5.51
C PHE A 51 2.90 4.46 6.42
N ALA A 52 3.40 4.81 7.61
CA ALA A 52 3.90 3.84 8.58
C ALA A 52 2.78 2.90 9.07
N GLN A 53 1.61 3.46 9.40
CA GLN A 53 0.46 2.70 9.87
C GLN A 53 -0.10 1.77 8.78
N ASP A 54 -0.21 2.26 7.56
CA ASP A 54 -0.62 1.47 6.40
C ASP A 54 0.35 0.33 6.14
N THR A 55 1.65 0.60 6.21
CA THR A 55 2.69 -0.42 6.06
C THR A 55 2.50 -1.53 7.10
N LEU A 56 2.23 -1.17 8.35
CA LEU A 56 1.96 -2.14 9.42
C LEU A 56 0.68 -2.96 9.14
N ASN A 57 -0.41 -2.31 8.70
CA ASN A 57 -1.64 -3.00 8.30
C ASN A 57 -1.39 -3.96 7.12
N ILE A 58 -0.64 -3.53 6.10
CA ILE A 58 -0.29 -4.36 4.93
C ILE A 58 0.55 -5.56 5.34
N LEU A 59 1.53 -5.37 6.22
CA LEU A 59 2.34 -6.47 6.76
C LEU A 59 1.44 -7.47 7.49
N TRP A 60 0.55 -6.98 8.34
CA TRP A 60 -0.38 -7.82 9.10
C TRP A 60 -1.31 -8.65 8.19
N LEU A 61 -1.94 -8.00 7.21
CA LEU A 61 -2.78 -8.69 6.22
C LEU A 61 -1.97 -9.68 5.36
N GLY A 62 -0.73 -9.29 5.03
CA GLY A 62 0.22 -10.12 4.29
C GLY A 62 0.65 -11.39 5.03
N VAL A 63 0.72 -11.37 6.37
CA VAL A 63 0.96 -12.58 7.18
C VAL A 63 -0.11 -13.64 6.92
N GLY A 64 -1.38 -13.23 6.79
CA GLY A 64 -2.47 -14.16 6.51
C GLY A 64 -2.32 -14.85 5.15
N LEU A 65 -1.93 -14.07 4.13
CA LEU A 65 -1.69 -14.62 2.80
C LEU A 65 -0.45 -15.54 2.76
N PHE A 66 0.60 -15.20 3.52
CA PHE A 66 1.78 -16.05 3.67
C PHE A 66 1.44 -17.40 4.33
N ILE A 67 0.71 -17.39 5.45
CA ILE A 67 0.25 -18.60 6.13
C ILE A 67 -0.64 -19.43 5.18
N ALA A 68 -1.55 -18.78 4.45
CA ALA A 68 -2.40 -19.45 3.46
C ALA A 68 -1.58 -20.18 2.38
N GLY A 69 -0.53 -19.55 1.86
CA GLY A 69 0.39 -20.17 0.89
C GLY A 69 1.17 -21.37 1.47
N VAL A 70 1.58 -21.28 2.74
CA VAL A 70 2.22 -22.41 3.44
C VAL A 70 1.22 -23.58 3.59
N LEU A 71 0.00 -23.30 4.06
CA LEU A 71 -1.06 -24.31 4.19
C LEU A 71 -1.41 -24.93 2.84
N GLU A 72 -1.46 -24.12 1.77
CA GLU A 72 -1.74 -24.58 0.42
C GLU A 72 -0.71 -25.60 -0.06
N ALA A 73 0.58 -25.34 0.20
CA ALA A 73 1.65 -26.26 -0.17
C ALA A 73 1.51 -27.65 0.49
N PHE A 74 0.97 -27.71 1.70
CA PHE A 74 0.61 -28.98 2.34
C PHE A 74 -0.66 -29.58 1.74
N LEU A 75 -1.68 -28.75 1.48
CA LEU A 75 -2.96 -29.19 0.91
C LEU A 75 -2.77 -29.84 -0.47
N TRP A 76 -1.85 -29.35 -1.28
CA TRP A 76 -1.49 -29.94 -2.58
C TRP A 76 -0.95 -31.36 -2.52
N LYS A 77 -0.49 -31.84 -1.36
CA LYS A 77 -0.02 -33.22 -1.15
C LYS A 77 -1.15 -34.19 -0.83
N THR A 78 -2.39 -33.72 -0.76
CA THR A 78 -3.56 -34.56 -0.45
C THR A 78 -4.20 -35.11 -1.72
N LYS A 79 -4.72 -36.34 -1.66
CA LYS A 79 -5.35 -37.02 -2.79
C LYS A 79 -6.43 -36.19 -3.51
N PRO A 80 -7.35 -35.47 -2.82
CA PRO A 80 -8.36 -34.66 -3.52
C PRO A 80 -7.74 -33.57 -4.41
N PHE A 81 -6.66 -32.92 -3.95
CA PHE A 81 -6.00 -31.84 -4.69
C PHE A 81 -5.08 -32.35 -5.80
N GLU A 82 -4.60 -33.60 -5.71
CA GLU A 82 -3.96 -34.28 -6.82
C GLU A 82 -4.95 -34.56 -7.97
N LEU A 83 -6.21 -34.91 -7.67
CA LEU A 83 -7.23 -35.16 -8.69
C LEU A 83 -7.58 -33.90 -9.49
N VAL A 84 -7.60 -32.73 -8.85
CA VAL A 84 -7.82 -31.45 -9.52
C VAL A 84 -6.53 -30.78 -9.99
N ASN A 85 -5.42 -31.52 -10.04
CA ASN A 85 -4.14 -31.04 -10.55
C ASN A 85 -4.09 -31.00 -12.09
N ILE A 86 -5.12 -30.42 -12.70
CA ILE A 86 -5.28 -30.29 -14.15
C ILE A 86 -5.15 -28.82 -14.57
N PRO A 87 -4.50 -28.52 -15.72
CA PRO A 87 -4.42 -27.17 -16.26
C PRO A 87 -5.82 -26.57 -16.50
N ILE A 88 -5.97 -25.26 -16.25
CA ILE A 88 -7.21 -24.54 -16.50
C ILE A 88 -7.45 -24.43 -18.00
N GLN A 89 -6.49 -23.85 -18.72
CA GLN A 89 -6.47 -23.79 -20.18
C GLN A 89 -5.04 -23.57 -20.65
N THR A 90 -4.44 -24.57 -21.31
CA THR A 90 -3.02 -24.57 -21.69
C THR A 90 -2.70 -23.52 -22.74
N GLN A 91 -3.57 -23.32 -23.73
CA GLN A 91 -3.34 -22.35 -24.81
C GLN A 91 -3.39 -20.90 -24.31
N TRP A 92 -4.23 -20.64 -23.30
CA TRP A 92 -4.45 -19.28 -22.80
C TRP A 92 -3.50 -18.96 -21.65
N PHE A 93 -3.34 -19.86 -20.68
CA PHE A 93 -2.63 -19.57 -19.45
C PHE A 93 -1.33 -20.37 -19.26
N GLY A 94 -1.10 -21.38 -20.10
CA GLY A 94 0.00 -22.35 -19.94
C GLY A 94 -0.34 -23.48 -18.97
N ALA A 95 0.51 -24.51 -18.96
CA ALA A 95 0.29 -25.74 -18.17
C ALA A 95 0.44 -25.58 -16.64
N ASN A 96 1.00 -24.44 -16.20
CA ASN A 96 1.29 -24.16 -14.79
C ASN A 96 0.08 -23.57 -14.05
N LYS A 97 -0.88 -22.95 -14.75
CA LYS A 97 -2.11 -22.45 -14.14
C LYS A 97 -3.14 -23.58 -14.04
N ARG A 98 -3.33 -24.10 -12.84
CA ARG A 98 -4.10 -25.33 -12.56
C ARG A 98 -5.26 -25.08 -11.62
N TRP A 99 -6.31 -25.88 -11.79
CA TRP A 99 -7.52 -25.80 -10.95
C TRP A 99 -7.23 -26.01 -9.47
N ARG A 100 -6.29 -26.91 -9.14
CA ARG A 100 -5.87 -27.13 -7.75
C ARG A 100 -5.52 -25.83 -7.04
N GLY A 101 -4.72 -24.95 -7.67
CA GLY A 101 -4.27 -23.68 -7.08
C GLY A 101 -5.41 -22.68 -6.95
N LEU A 102 -6.21 -22.55 -8.02
CA LEU A 102 -7.38 -21.65 -8.04
C LEU A 102 -8.39 -21.97 -6.93
N ILE A 103 -8.47 -23.24 -6.50
CA ILE A 103 -9.36 -23.71 -5.44
C ILE A 103 -8.67 -23.69 -4.07
N SER A 104 -7.40 -24.12 -3.96
CA SER A 104 -6.74 -24.27 -2.67
C SER A 104 -6.47 -22.95 -1.98
N LEU A 105 -5.97 -21.94 -2.69
CA LEU A 105 -5.60 -20.67 -2.06
C LEU A 105 -6.80 -19.96 -1.40
N PRO A 106 -8.00 -19.84 -2.03
CA PRO A 106 -9.19 -19.35 -1.34
C PRO A 106 -9.48 -20.11 -0.04
N LEU A 107 -9.44 -21.45 -0.07
CA LEU A 107 -9.75 -22.27 1.09
C LEU A 107 -8.72 -22.09 2.22
N THR A 108 -7.43 -22.03 1.88
CA THR A 108 -6.38 -21.81 2.88
C THR A 108 -6.36 -20.37 3.38
N CYS A 109 -6.79 -19.40 2.57
CA CYS A 109 -7.02 -18.02 3.01
C CYS A 109 -8.16 -17.94 4.04
N VAL A 110 -9.24 -18.71 3.88
CA VAL A 110 -10.29 -18.81 4.92
C VAL A 110 -9.71 -19.31 6.24
N VAL A 111 -8.96 -20.42 6.20
CA VAL A 111 -8.34 -21.01 7.40
C VAL A 111 -7.36 -20.04 8.05
N SER A 112 -6.49 -19.41 7.26
CA SER A 112 -5.54 -18.44 7.77
C SER A 112 -6.20 -17.20 8.35
N THR A 113 -7.25 -16.69 7.71
CA THR A 113 -7.98 -15.50 8.20
C THR A 113 -8.64 -15.82 9.52
N PHE A 114 -9.30 -16.97 9.64
CA PHE A 114 -9.85 -17.45 10.90
C PHE A 114 -8.79 -17.53 12.00
N PHE A 115 -7.65 -18.16 11.71
CA PHE A 115 -6.56 -18.29 12.67
C PHE A 115 -6.04 -16.91 13.13
N LEU A 116 -5.85 -15.98 12.21
CA LEU A 116 -5.42 -14.61 12.55
C LEU A 116 -6.46 -13.85 13.35
N GLN A 117 -7.76 -14.00 13.07
CA GLN A 117 -8.82 -13.39 13.89
C GLN A 117 -8.76 -13.88 15.34
N VAL A 118 -8.52 -15.17 15.55
CA VAL A 118 -8.33 -15.73 16.90
C VAL A 118 -7.09 -15.12 17.55
N LEU A 119 -5.97 -15.01 16.84
CA LEU A 119 -4.76 -14.38 17.37
C LEU A 119 -4.97 -12.89 17.70
N GLU A 120 -5.70 -12.15 16.86
CA GLU A 120 -6.02 -10.75 17.12
C GLU A 120 -6.74 -10.58 18.44
N ALA A 121 -7.80 -11.37 18.63
CA ALA A 121 -8.63 -11.32 19.82
C ALA A 121 -7.84 -11.63 21.10
N GLN A 122 -6.88 -12.55 21.03
CA GLN A 122 -6.09 -12.97 22.19
C GLN A 122 -4.90 -12.05 22.50
N PHE A 123 -4.21 -11.53 21.47
CA PHE A 123 -2.89 -10.92 21.65
C PHE A 123 -2.76 -9.50 21.08
N LEU A 124 -3.64 -9.07 20.18
CA LEU A 124 -3.50 -7.80 19.45
C LEU A 124 -4.66 -6.83 19.68
N THR A 125 -5.57 -7.14 20.61
CA THR A 125 -6.53 -6.19 21.17
C THR A 125 -5.75 -5.02 21.77
N ASN A 126 -5.70 -3.86 21.09
CA ASN A 126 -4.86 -2.65 21.35
C ASN A 126 -3.47 -2.58 20.70
N SER A 127 -3.20 -3.39 19.69
CA SER A 127 -1.94 -3.35 18.91
C SER A 127 -1.72 -2.08 18.08
N GLY A 128 -2.70 -1.17 18.02
CA GLY A 128 -2.66 0.01 17.16
C GLY A 128 -2.92 -0.30 15.67
N LEU A 129 -3.23 -1.55 15.31
CA LEU A 129 -3.70 -1.91 13.97
C LEU A 129 -5.04 -1.24 13.69
N GLN A 130 -5.09 -0.42 12.63
CA GLN A 130 -6.31 0.28 12.22
C GLN A 130 -7.25 -0.63 11.43
N ILE A 131 -6.69 -1.60 10.71
CA ILE A 131 -7.47 -2.62 10.00
C ILE A 131 -7.27 -3.93 10.73
N GLN A 132 -8.36 -4.44 11.30
CA GLN A 132 -8.38 -5.69 12.05
C GLN A 132 -9.18 -6.71 11.26
N LEU A 133 -8.62 -7.91 11.07
CA LEU A 133 -9.30 -8.98 10.36
C LEU A 133 -10.61 -9.37 11.04
N SER A 134 -10.71 -9.22 12.36
CA SER A 134 -11.93 -9.45 13.16
C SER A 134 -13.13 -8.60 12.72
N GLN A 135 -12.92 -7.52 11.96
CA GLN A 135 -13.99 -6.69 11.41
C GLN A 135 -14.68 -7.33 10.18
N PHE A 136 -14.07 -8.35 9.59
CA PHE A 136 -14.58 -9.01 8.38
C PHE A 136 -15.12 -10.41 8.69
N ASN A 137 -16.07 -10.86 7.88
CA ASN A 137 -16.41 -12.27 7.85
C ASN A 137 -15.22 -13.07 7.28
N PHE A 138 -14.63 -13.98 8.06
CA PHE A 138 -13.41 -14.68 7.65
C PHE A 138 -13.60 -15.60 6.42
N ILE A 139 -14.82 -16.11 6.20
CA ILE A 139 -15.14 -16.94 5.03
C ILE A 139 -15.15 -16.06 3.79
N GLU A 140 -15.92 -14.98 3.82
CA GLU A 140 -16.01 -14.02 2.72
C GLU A 140 -14.63 -13.42 2.39
N TYR A 141 -13.93 -12.91 3.40
CA TYR A 141 -12.61 -12.31 3.23
C TYR A 141 -11.61 -13.31 2.65
N GLY A 142 -11.51 -14.50 3.24
CA GLY A 142 -10.58 -15.53 2.80
C GLY A 142 -10.87 -16.01 1.37
N LEU A 143 -12.14 -16.28 1.04
CA LEU A 143 -12.53 -16.73 -0.28
C LEU A 143 -12.24 -15.67 -1.35
N LEU A 144 -12.64 -14.42 -1.12
CA LEU A 144 -12.45 -13.35 -2.09
C LEU A 144 -10.98 -13.00 -2.29
N VAL A 145 -10.21 -12.86 -1.21
CA VAL A 145 -8.78 -12.54 -1.31
C VAL A 145 -8.04 -13.64 -2.04
N GLY A 146 -8.18 -14.90 -1.64
CA GLY A 146 -7.47 -16.00 -2.31
C GLY A 146 -7.93 -16.21 -3.76
N PHE A 147 -9.21 -15.99 -4.06
CA PHE A 147 -9.73 -16.11 -5.42
C PHE A 147 -9.22 -14.99 -6.32
N ILE A 148 -9.31 -13.74 -5.88
CA ILE A 148 -8.84 -12.58 -6.64
C ILE A 148 -7.33 -12.61 -6.81
N PHE A 149 -6.57 -13.05 -5.80
CA PHE A 149 -5.13 -13.22 -5.90
C PHE A 149 -4.77 -14.11 -7.11
N ASN A 150 -5.35 -15.31 -7.18
CA ASN A 150 -5.13 -16.23 -8.31
C ASN A 150 -5.70 -15.73 -9.63
N LEU A 151 -6.90 -15.14 -9.61
CA LEU A 151 -7.58 -14.64 -10.82
C LEU A 151 -6.74 -13.54 -11.49
N SER A 152 -6.10 -12.69 -10.69
CA SER A 152 -5.33 -11.55 -11.18
C SER A 152 -4.00 -11.94 -11.85
N GLU A 153 -3.53 -13.17 -11.65
CA GLU A 153 -2.39 -13.72 -12.39
C GLU A 153 -2.74 -14.20 -13.81
N LEU A 154 -4.04 -14.45 -14.08
CA LEU A 154 -4.48 -15.01 -15.36
C LEU A 154 -4.34 -14.02 -16.53
N PRO A 155 -4.68 -12.72 -16.42
CA PRO A 155 -4.48 -11.75 -17.48
C PRO A 155 -3.01 -11.66 -17.94
N ASN A 156 -2.08 -11.62 -16.99
CA ASN A 156 -0.65 -11.60 -17.29
C ASN A 156 -0.22 -12.90 -18.00
N SER A 157 -0.67 -14.05 -17.50
CA SER A 157 -0.41 -15.34 -18.15
C SER A 157 -0.94 -15.39 -19.58
N PHE A 158 -2.12 -14.82 -19.83
CA PHE A 158 -2.72 -14.70 -21.16
C PHE A 158 -1.88 -13.84 -22.11
N ILE A 159 -1.45 -12.65 -21.66
CA ILE A 159 -0.60 -11.75 -22.45
C ILE A 159 0.72 -12.45 -22.79
N LYS A 160 1.37 -13.12 -21.83
CA LYS A 160 2.62 -13.85 -22.05
C LYS A 160 2.49 -14.93 -23.14
N ARG A 161 1.36 -15.64 -23.21
CA ARG A 161 1.14 -16.65 -24.27
C ARG A 161 0.98 -16.03 -25.66
N ARG A 162 0.43 -14.81 -25.77
CA ARG A 162 0.34 -14.09 -27.06
C ARG A 162 1.66 -13.48 -27.52
N LEU A 163 2.60 -13.32 -26.60
CA LEU A 163 3.96 -12.89 -26.87
C LEU A 163 4.94 -14.07 -27.02
N GLU A 164 4.42 -15.29 -27.10
CA GLU A 164 5.21 -16.54 -27.24
C GLU A 164 6.24 -16.77 -26.12
N ILE A 165 6.03 -16.14 -24.96
CA ILE A 165 6.91 -16.31 -23.79
C ILE A 165 6.59 -17.66 -23.14
N PRO A 166 7.57 -18.55 -22.93
CA PRO A 166 7.36 -19.83 -22.27
C PRO A 166 6.91 -19.69 -20.80
N PRO A 167 6.17 -20.67 -20.23
CA PRO A 167 5.89 -20.69 -18.80
C PRO A 167 7.19 -20.82 -17.98
N GLY A 168 7.39 -19.95 -17.00
CA GLY A 168 8.56 -20.00 -16.11
C GLY A 168 9.83 -19.35 -16.68
N ASP A 169 9.74 -18.66 -17.82
CA ASP A 169 10.86 -17.89 -18.36
C ASP A 169 11.05 -16.57 -17.58
N GLU A 170 12.06 -16.53 -16.72
CA GLU A 170 12.46 -15.34 -15.96
C GLU A 170 13.45 -14.44 -16.74
N ASN A 171 13.84 -14.79 -17.97
CA ASN A 171 14.88 -14.04 -18.70
C ASN A 171 14.43 -12.61 -19.08
N ASN A 172 13.13 -12.36 -19.15
CA ASN A 172 12.59 -11.04 -19.41
C ASN A 172 12.32 -10.28 -18.10
N LYS A 173 13.21 -9.33 -17.77
CA LYS A 173 13.14 -8.49 -16.56
C LYS A 173 11.83 -7.70 -16.43
N VAL A 174 11.20 -7.32 -17.55
CA VAL A 174 9.91 -6.59 -17.51
C VAL A 174 8.80 -7.52 -17.05
N PHE A 175 8.71 -8.73 -17.62
CA PHE A 175 7.73 -9.73 -17.17
C PHE A 175 8.04 -10.25 -15.78
N TYR A 176 9.31 -10.32 -15.37
CA TYR A 176 9.66 -10.63 -13.99
C TYR A 176 9.02 -9.64 -13.01
N VAL A 177 9.10 -8.33 -13.27
CA VAL A 177 8.49 -7.31 -12.40
C VAL A 177 6.96 -7.41 -12.43
N ILE A 178 6.37 -7.54 -13.61
CA ILE A 178 4.91 -7.67 -13.76
C ILE A 178 4.38 -8.92 -13.04
N ASP A 179 5.10 -10.05 -13.11
CA ASP A 179 4.77 -11.31 -12.44
C ASP A 179 4.76 -11.20 -10.90
N HIS A 180 5.46 -10.22 -10.32
CA HIS A 180 5.44 -9.99 -8.88
C HIS A 180 4.38 -8.96 -8.45
N MET A 181 3.77 -8.25 -9.40
CA MET A 181 2.80 -7.19 -9.14
C MET A 181 1.36 -7.64 -9.39
N ASP A 182 1.13 -8.54 -10.36
CA ASP A 182 -0.20 -8.89 -10.88
C ASP A 182 -1.20 -9.35 -9.80
N SER A 183 -0.84 -10.36 -9.02
CA SER A 183 -1.67 -10.90 -7.93
C SER A 183 -1.91 -9.89 -6.81
N THR A 184 -0.87 -9.16 -6.40
CA THR A 184 -0.96 -8.17 -5.32
C THR A 184 -1.84 -6.98 -5.70
N TYR A 185 -1.76 -6.50 -6.94
CA TYR A 185 -2.57 -5.38 -7.41
C TYR A 185 -4.04 -5.77 -7.54
N GLY A 186 -4.32 -7.02 -7.93
CA GLY A 186 -5.66 -7.59 -7.83
C GLY A 186 -6.27 -7.48 -6.44
N VAL A 187 -5.52 -7.89 -5.41
CA VAL A 187 -5.97 -7.82 -4.01
C VAL A 187 -6.14 -6.36 -3.55
N LEU A 188 -5.25 -5.44 -3.94
CA LEU A 188 -5.39 -4.02 -3.62
C LEU A 188 -6.66 -3.41 -4.23
N ILE A 189 -7.00 -3.79 -5.48
CA ILE A 189 -8.25 -3.38 -6.14
C ILE A 189 -9.46 -3.93 -5.39
N LEU A 190 -9.43 -5.21 -4.99
CA LEU A 190 -10.48 -5.82 -4.17
C LEU A 190 -10.64 -5.07 -2.83
N TRP A 191 -9.54 -4.80 -2.13
CA TRP A 191 -9.56 -4.06 -0.87
C TRP A 191 -10.17 -2.68 -1.01
N PHE A 192 -9.85 -1.96 -2.09
CA PHE A 192 -10.42 -0.63 -2.34
C PHE A 192 -11.93 -0.68 -2.64
N PHE A 193 -12.33 -1.47 -3.64
CA PHE A 193 -13.71 -1.43 -4.14
C PHE A 193 -14.70 -2.24 -3.33
N TYR A 194 -14.27 -3.36 -2.72
CA TYR A 194 -15.16 -4.26 -1.99
C TYR A 194 -15.08 -4.06 -0.48
N PHE A 195 -13.87 -4.04 0.08
CA PHE A 195 -13.68 -3.86 1.53
C PHE A 195 -13.58 -2.39 1.95
N HIS A 196 -13.64 -1.46 1.00
CA HIS A 196 -13.64 -0.01 1.23
C HIS A 196 -12.41 0.47 2.01
N PHE A 197 -11.25 -0.15 1.79
CA PHE A 197 -10.01 0.28 2.41
C PHE A 197 -9.63 1.68 1.92
N PRO A 198 -9.02 2.51 2.79
CA PRO A 198 -8.72 3.88 2.44
C PRO A 198 -7.68 3.95 1.31
N LEU A 199 -7.82 4.96 0.44
CA LEU A 199 -6.95 5.12 -0.73
C LEU A 199 -5.46 5.22 -0.34
N HIS A 200 -5.13 5.86 0.78
CA HIS A 200 -3.75 5.97 1.25
C HIS A 200 -3.12 4.59 1.50
N LEU A 201 -3.88 3.63 2.04
CA LEU A 201 -3.41 2.26 2.23
C LEU A 201 -3.20 1.56 0.89
N VAL A 202 -4.09 1.74 -0.07
CA VAL A 202 -3.97 1.15 -1.41
C VAL A 202 -2.72 1.68 -2.12
N LEU A 203 -2.44 2.98 -2.01
CA LEU A 203 -1.25 3.61 -2.57
C LEU A 203 0.03 3.13 -1.86
N THR A 204 0.02 3.04 -0.53
CA THR A 204 1.13 2.44 0.24
C THR A 204 1.34 0.98 -0.19
N GLY A 205 0.27 0.21 -0.33
CA GLY A 205 0.27 -1.17 -0.78
C GLY A 205 0.89 -1.34 -2.15
N ALA A 206 0.54 -0.47 -3.11
CA ALA A 206 1.09 -0.52 -4.46
C ALA A 206 2.62 -0.42 -4.52
N ILE A 207 3.24 0.18 -3.49
CA ILE A 207 4.69 0.31 -3.33
C ILE A 207 5.24 -0.82 -2.44
N VAL A 208 4.60 -1.10 -1.31
CA VAL A 208 5.09 -2.02 -0.28
C VAL A 208 4.94 -3.48 -0.68
N THR A 209 3.82 -3.88 -1.30
CA THR A 209 3.55 -5.29 -1.62
C THR A 209 4.55 -5.88 -2.62
N PRO A 210 4.92 -5.22 -3.74
CA PRO A 210 5.93 -5.80 -4.64
C PRO A 210 7.28 -5.98 -3.95
N LEU A 211 7.69 -5.02 -3.09
CA LEU A 211 8.93 -5.12 -2.32
C LEU A 211 8.89 -6.30 -1.33
N LEU A 212 7.77 -6.52 -0.64
CA LEU A 212 7.59 -7.65 0.26
C LEU A 212 7.70 -9.00 -0.46
N PHE A 213 7.00 -9.15 -1.59
CA PHE A 213 7.00 -10.41 -2.34
C PHE A 213 8.35 -10.69 -3.02
N MET A 214 9.02 -9.66 -3.54
CA MET A 214 10.39 -9.77 -4.04
C MET A 214 11.36 -10.14 -2.92
N GLY A 215 11.23 -9.52 -1.74
CA GLY A 215 12.03 -9.83 -0.56
C GLY A 215 11.82 -11.27 -0.08
N ALA A 216 10.57 -11.73 0.03
CA ALA A 216 10.24 -13.10 0.40
C ALA A 216 10.84 -14.12 -0.58
N THR A 217 10.78 -13.82 -1.89
CA THR A 217 11.39 -14.65 -2.93
C THR A 217 12.92 -14.68 -2.80
N TRP A 218 13.54 -13.55 -2.52
CA TRP A 218 14.99 -13.47 -2.28
C TRP A 218 15.41 -14.29 -1.05
N VAL A 219 14.71 -14.16 0.09
CA VAL A 219 14.97 -14.96 1.30
C VAL A 219 14.83 -16.45 1.00
N ARG A 220 13.76 -16.84 0.31
CA ARG A 220 13.51 -18.25 -0.07
C ARG A 220 14.66 -18.83 -0.90
N ARG A 221 15.21 -18.06 -1.85
CA ARG A 221 16.39 -18.45 -2.66
C ARG A 221 17.63 -18.66 -1.78
N GLN A 222 17.88 -17.79 -0.81
CA GLN A 222 19.02 -17.93 0.12
C GLN A 222 18.89 -19.18 1.01
N LEU A 223 17.66 -19.57 1.35
CA LEU A 223 17.38 -20.78 2.14
C LEU A 223 17.45 -22.08 1.33
N GLY A 224 17.80 -22.03 0.04
CA GLY A 224 17.88 -23.22 -0.82
C GLY A 224 16.53 -23.87 -1.15
N LEU A 225 15.43 -23.20 -0.81
CA LEU A 225 14.08 -23.62 -1.17
C LEU A 225 13.86 -23.26 -2.65
N LYS A 226 14.00 -24.24 -3.55
CA LYS A 226 13.79 -24.04 -4.99
C LYS A 226 12.37 -23.57 -5.27
N ALA A 227 12.24 -22.61 -6.19
CA ALA A 227 10.98 -22.23 -6.82
C ALA A 227 10.49 -23.34 -7.77
#